data_AF-A0A838W7J1-F1
#
_entry.id   AF-A0A838W7J1-F1
#
_cell.length_a   1.000
_cell.length_b   1.000
_cell.length_c   1.000
_cell.angle_alpha   90.00
_cell.angle_beta   90.00
_cell.angle_gamma   90.00
#
_symmetry.space_group_name_H-M   'P 1'
#
loop_
_entity.id
_entity.type
_entity.pdbx_description
1 polymer ?
#
loop_
_entity_poly.entity_id
_entity_poly.type
_entity_poly.pdbx_seq_one_letter_code
_entity_poly.pdbx_strand_id
1 'polypeptide(L)'
;MLWGLPVEHHLRVEQGLLWTFGRVLRLPPIQKLITWIRLLHAAHLLQDLARSIENVTLRKEFACVNSFRNQLQRYAGMSPSHLRVRGGFQYLLNKFRARCAGVQDRGTR
;
A
#
# COMPACT_ATOMS: atom_id res chain seq x y z
N MET A 1 17.15 -37.25 22.81
CA MET A 1 17.26 -35.87 23.32
C MET A 1 18.20 -35.12 22.38
N LEU A 2 17.67 -34.49 21.32
CA LEU A 2 18.46 -33.72 20.35
C LEU A 2 17.88 -32.31 20.28
N TRP A 3 18.71 -31.36 20.70
CA TRP A 3 18.47 -29.93 20.76
C TRP A 3 18.54 -29.27 19.38
N GLY A 4 17.60 -28.35 19.14
CA GLY A 4 17.77 -27.04 18.48
C GLY A 4 18.61 -26.95 17.21
N LEU A 5 17.96 -27.04 16.04
CA LEU A 5 18.46 -26.40 14.82
C LEU A 5 18.02 -24.92 14.80
N PRO A 6 18.93 -23.97 14.49
CA PRO A 6 18.64 -22.53 14.52
C PRO A 6 17.77 -22.13 13.32
N VAL A 7 16.60 -21.56 13.61
CA VAL A 7 15.62 -21.01 12.64
C VAL A 7 16.14 -19.74 11.92
N GLU A 8 17.34 -19.29 12.26
CA GLU A 8 17.89 -17.96 11.94
C GLU A 8 18.32 -17.77 10.48
N HIS A 9 18.52 -18.85 9.70
CA HIS A 9 19.13 -18.75 8.36
C HIS A 9 18.15 -18.52 7.20
N HIS A 10 16.86 -18.84 7.35
CA HIS A 10 15.88 -18.68 6.26
C HIS A 10 15.45 -17.22 6.03
N LEU A 11 15.42 -16.39 7.08
CA LEU A 11 14.94 -15.01 7.03
C LEU A 11 15.91 -14.03 6.34
N ARG A 12 17.19 -14.40 6.15
CA ARG A 12 18.22 -13.48 5.63
C ARG A 12 18.20 -13.38 4.10
N VAL A 13 17.74 -14.42 3.41
CA VAL A 13 17.68 -14.46 1.94
C VAL A 13 16.46 -13.71 1.40
N GLU A 14 15.32 -13.79 2.08
CA GLU A 14 14.08 -13.10 1.68
C GLU A 14 14.20 -11.56 1.76
N GLN A 15 14.93 -11.05 2.75
CA GLN A 15 15.14 -9.61 2.87
C GLN A 15 16.06 -9.06 1.76
N GLY A 16 17.08 -9.82 1.34
CA GLY A 16 17.99 -9.42 0.26
C GLY A 16 17.28 -9.23 -1.09
N LEU A 17 16.32 -10.11 -1.41
CA LEU A 17 15.52 -9.99 -2.63
C LEU A 17 14.64 -8.74 -2.63
N LEU A 18 13.96 -8.43 -1.52
CA LEU A 18 13.10 -7.25 -1.43
C LEU A 18 13.86 -5.93 -1.65
N TRP A 19 15.07 -5.82 -1.09
CA TRP A 19 15.94 -4.66 -1.32
C TRP A 19 16.45 -4.58 -2.77
N THR A 20 16.83 -5.73 -3.35
CA THR A 20 17.37 -5.80 -4.71
C THR A 20 16.29 -5.51 -5.75
N PHE A 21 15.10 -6.11 -5.60
CA PHE A 21 13.95 -5.85 -6.46
C PHE A 21 13.44 -4.42 -6.34
N GLY A 22 13.39 -3.86 -5.13
CA GLY A 22 12.95 -2.48 -4.93
C GLY A 22 13.80 -1.47 -5.70
N ARG A 23 15.12 -1.70 -5.77
CA ARG A 23 16.06 -0.82 -6.49
C ARG A 23 15.97 -0.99 -8.01
N VAL A 24 15.80 -2.21 -8.52
CA VAL A 24 15.69 -2.49 -9.96
C VAL A 24 14.33 -2.05 -10.53
N LEU A 25 13.24 -2.27 -9.78
CA LEU A 25 11.88 -1.92 -10.20
C LEU A 25 11.45 -0.49 -9.82
N ARG A 26 12.37 0.31 -9.27
CA ARG A 26 12.11 1.68 -8.78
C ARG A 26 10.88 1.75 -7.87
N LEU A 27 10.70 0.75 -7.01
CA LEU A 27 9.54 0.69 -6.13
C LEU A 27 9.75 1.61 -4.92
N PRO A 28 8.66 2.17 -4.35
CA PRO A 28 8.72 2.82 -3.06
C PRO A 28 9.23 1.85 -1.98
N PRO A 29 9.76 2.37 -0.84
CA PRO A 29 10.02 1.56 0.35
C PRO A 29 8.82 0.66 0.70
N ILE A 30 9.10 -0.55 1.21
CA ILE A 30 8.08 -1.60 1.47
C ILE A 30 6.87 -1.07 2.25
N GLN A 31 7.09 -0.23 3.26
CA GLN A 31 5.99 0.39 4.03
C GLN A 31 5.06 1.24 3.15
N LYS A 32 5.63 2.07 2.25
CA LYS A 32 4.86 2.87 1.29
C LYS A 32 4.16 1.96 0.28
N LEU A 33 4.79 0.87 -0.14
CA LEU A 33 4.20 -0.12 -1.06
C LEU A 33 2.97 -0.78 -0.45
N ILE A 34 3.06 -1.23 0.82
CA ILE A 34 1.93 -1.81 1.56
C ILE A 34 0.78 -0.79 1.64
N THR A 35 1.07 0.47 1.94
CA THR A 35 0.05 1.53 1.95
C THR A 35 -0.62 1.68 0.58
N TRP A 36 0.14 1.73 -0.51
CA TRP A 36 -0.42 1.83 -1.86
C TRP A 36 -1.30 0.64 -2.23
N ILE A 37 -0.88 -0.58 -1.90
CA ILE A 37 -1.65 -1.80 -2.16
C ILE A 37 -2.99 -1.76 -1.41
N ARG A 38 -2.99 -1.36 -0.13
CA ARG A 38 -4.21 -1.18 0.66
C ARG A 38 -5.14 -0.12 0.07
N LEU A 39 -4.60 1.01 -0.38
CA LEU A 39 -5.42 2.06 -1.02
C LEU A 39 -6.03 1.59 -2.34
N LEU A 40 -5.28 0.86 -3.17
CA LEU A 40 -5.79 0.28 -4.42
C LEU A 40 -6.87 -0.77 -4.18
N HIS A 41 -6.67 -1.63 -3.19
CA HIS A 41 -7.67 -2.63 -2.83
C HIS A 41 -8.94 -1.97 -2.26
N ALA A 42 -8.82 -1.01 -1.35
CA ALA A 42 -9.96 -0.23 -0.86
C ALA A 42 -10.73 0.47 -1.99
N ALA A 43 -10.02 1.03 -2.99
CA ALA A 43 -10.65 1.64 -4.15
C ALA A 43 -11.41 0.62 -5.01
N HIS A 44 -10.85 -0.58 -5.22
CA HIS A 44 -11.53 -1.66 -5.91
C HIS A 44 -12.81 -2.08 -5.18
N LEU A 45 -12.75 -2.20 -3.85
CA LEU A 45 -13.94 -2.52 -3.05
C LEU A 45 -15.00 -1.42 -3.10
N LEU A 46 -14.61 -0.15 -3.19
CA LEU A 46 -15.53 0.99 -3.28
C LEU A 46 -16.15 1.19 -4.67
N GLN A 47 -15.70 0.46 -5.70
CA GLN A 47 -16.38 0.43 -7.01
C GLN A 47 -17.77 -0.22 -6.90
N ASP A 48 -17.94 -1.11 -5.92
CA ASP A 48 -19.25 -1.64 -5.52
C ASP A 48 -19.99 -0.58 -4.71
N LEU A 49 -20.93 0.12 -5.36
CA LEU A 49 -21.70 1.23 -4.77
C LEU A 49 -22.55 0.80 -3.55
N ALA A 50 -22.80 -0.50 -3.38
CA ALA A 50 -23.53 -1.03 -2.23
C ALA A 50 -22.68 -1.05 -0.95
N ARG A 51 -21.35 -0.91 -1.04
CA ARG A 51 -20.46 -0.96 0.13
C ARG A 51 -20.25 0.42 0.73
N SER A 52 -20.49 0.55 2.03
CA SER A 52 -20.14 1.76 2.78
C SER A 52 -18.63 1.91 2.97
N ILE A 53 -18.17 3.14 3.19
CA ILE A 53 -16.75 3.42 3.45
C ILE A 53 -16.34 2.73 4.75
N GLU A 54 -17.21 2.76 5.76
CA GLU A 54 -17.01 2.09 7.04
C GLU A 54 -16.76 0.60 6.86
N ASN A 55 -17.59 -0.10 6.07
CA ASN A 55 -17.46 -1.54 5.85
C ASN A 55 -16.14 -1.89 5.11
N VAL A 56 -15.75 -1.09 4.11
CA VAL A 56 -14.47 -1.26 3.42
C VAL A 56 -13.28 -1.08 4.37
N THR A 57 -13.33 -0.08 5.26
CA THR A 57 -12.26 0.18 6.22
C THR A 57 -12.17 -0.85 7.36
N LEU A 58 -13.31 -1.34 7.84
CA LEU A 58 -13.38 -2.34 8.91
C LEU A 58 -12.93 -3.73 8.45
N ARG A 59 -12.87 -3.98 7.14
CA ARG A 59 -12.44 -5.26 6.54
C ARG A 59 -10.92 -5.51 6.53
N LYS A 60 -10.21 -5.04 7.57
CA LYS A 60 -8.83 -5.44 8.00
C LYS A 60 -7.63 -4.68 7.43
N GLU A 61 -7.80 -3.69 6.57
CA GLU A 61 -6.64 -2.98 5.98
C GLU A 61 -6.26 -1.67 6.68
N PHE A 62 -7.20 -1.08 7.43
CA PHE A 62 -7.01 0.17 8.15
C PHE A 62 -7.47 0.02 9.60
N ALA A 63 -6.74 0.66 10.52
CA ALA A 63 -7.10 0.65 11.94
C ALA A 63 -8.44 1.36 12.21
N CYS A 64 -8.78 2.37 11.41
CA CYS A 64 -10.02 3.12 11.49
C CYS A 64 -10.28 3.92 10.21
N VAL A 65 -11.51 4.44 10.07
CA VAL A 65 -11.92 5.30 8.94
C VAL A 65 -11.04 6.55 8.81
N ASN A 66 -10.64 7.16 9.92
CA ASN A 66 -9.77 8.34 9.88
C ASN A 66 -8.37 8.01 9.36
N SER A 67 -7.81 6.85 9.71
CA SER A 67 -6.52 6.40 9.18
C SER A 67 -6.57 6.22 7.67
N PHE A 68 -7.68 5.67 7.15
CA PHE A 68 -7.92 5.57 5.71
C PHE A 68 -8.00 6.94 5.05
N ARG A 69 -8.83 7.86 5.57
CA ARG A 69 -8.96 9.24 5.06
C ARG A 69 -7.60 9.96 5.01
N ASN A 70 -6.82 9.86 6.08
CA ASN A 70 -5.52 10.51 6.19
C ASN A 70 -4.52 9.94 5.17
N GLN A 71 -4.49 8.61 5.01
CA GLN A 71 -3.62 7.98 4.03
C GLN A 71 -4.02 8.33 2.59
N LEU A 72 -5.32 8.31 2.29
CA LEU A 72 -5.82 8.66 0.97
C LEU A 72 -5.53 10.13 0.61
N GLN A 73 -5.72 11.04 1.56
CA GLN A 73 -5.38 12.45 1.37
C GLN A 73 -3.87 12.63 1.16
N ARG A 74 -3.03 12.00 1.99
CA ARG A 74 -1.57 12.14 1.93
C ARG A 74 -0.97 11.59 0.63
N TYR A 75 -1.45 10.44 0.16
CA TYR A 75 -0.85 9.76 -0.99
C TYR A 75 -1.50 10.14 -2.33
N ALA A 76 -2.79 10.48 -2.33
CA ALA A 76 -3.55 10.71 -3.56
C ALA A 76 -4.20 12.10 -3.65
N GLY A 77 -4.18 12.90 -2.57
CA GLY A 77 -4.83 14.20 -2.50
C GLY A 77 -6.35 14.10 -2.63
N MET A 78 -6.95 12.98 -2.22
CA MET A 78 -8.32 12.61 -2.55
C MET A 78 -9.14 12.27 -1.30
N SER A 79 -10.44 12.56 -1.34
CA SER A 79 -11.41 12.13 -0.33
C SER A 79 -12.00 10.75 -0.69
N PRO A 80 -12.47 9.95 0.29
CA PRO A 80 -13.14 8.68 0.01
C PRO A 80 -14.34 8.80 -0.93
N SER A 81 -15.07 9.91 -0.87
CA SER A 81 -16.21 10.18 -1.74
C SER A 81 -15.79 10.35 -3.20
N HIS A 82 -14.70 11.07 -3.46
CA HIS A 82 -14.11 11.15 -4.79
C HIS A 82 -13.56 9.81 -5.26
N LEU A 83 -13.02 9.00 -4.34
CA LEU A 83 -12.51 7.68 -4.68
C LEU A 83 -13.62 6.70 -5.13
N ARG A 84 -14.84 6.84 -4.59
CA ARG A 84 -16.01 6.04 -4.97
C ARG A 84 -16.51 6.35 -6.38
N VAL A 85 -16.23 7.53 -6.93
CA VAL A 85 -16.65 7.88 -8.29
C VAL A 85 -16.01 6.93 -9.30
N ARG A 86 -16.74 6.59 -10.37
CA ARG A 86 -16.22 5.73 -11.44
C ARG A 86 -14.90 6.29 -11.96
N GLY A 87 -13.82 5.51 -11.83
CA GLY A 87 -12.46 5.90 -12.20
C GLY A 87 -11.51 6.17 -11.03
N GLY A 88 -11.97 6.19 -9.77
CA GLY A 88 -11.12 6.40 -8.60
C GLY A 88 -9.98 5.38 -8.46
N PHE A 89 -10.24 4.10 -8.74
CA PHE A 89 -9.20 3.06 -8.81
C PHE A 89 -8.13 3.40 -9.86
N GLN A 90 -8.55 3.76 -11.08
CA GLN A 90 -7.63 4.07 -12.17
C GLN A 90 -6.79 5.31 -11.86
N TYR A 91 -7.38 6.31 -11.22
CA TYR A 91 -6.68 7.49 -10.73
C TYR A 91 -5.57 7.11 -9.73
N LEU A 92 -5.87 6.27 -8.73
CA LEU A 92 -4.87 5.80 -7.77
C LEU A 92 -3.76 4.98 -8.44
N LEU A 93 -4.11 4.10 -9.38
CA LEU A 93 -3.14 3.29 -10.11
C LEU A 93 -2.17 4.17 -10.90
N ASN A 94 -2.67 5.21 -11.55
CA ASN A 94 -1.84 6.17 -12.28
C ASN A 94 -0.92 6.95 -11.35
N LYS A 95 -1.42 7.40 -10.18
CA LYS A 95 -0.58 8.04 -9.15
C LYS A 95 0.51 7.11 -8.62
N PHE A 96 0.18 5.85 -8.35
CA PHE A 96 1.15 4.84 -7.91
C PHE A 96 2.22 4.59 -8.97
N ARG A 97 1.83 4.41 -10.24
CA ARG A 97 2.77 4.26 -11.36
C ARG A 97 3.70 5.46 -11.50
N ALA A 98 3.16 6.68 -11.44
CA ALA A 98 3.95 7.90 -11.46
C ALA A 98 4.95 7.96 -10.29
N ARG A 99 4.54 7.48 -9.10
CA ARG A 99 5.41 7.41 -7.93
C ARG A 99 6.55 6.42 -8.13
N CYS A 100 6.30 5.25 -8.71
CA CYS A 100 7.33 4.26 -9.04
C CYS A 100 8.26 4.77 -10.16
N ALA A 101 7.72 5.41 -11.19
CA ALA A 101 8.51 6.00 -12.27
C ALA A 101 9.43 7.13 -11.77
N GLY A 102 8.96 7.91 -10.77
CA GLY A 102 9.63 9.06 -10.19
C GLY A 102 10.39 8.82 -8.87
N VAL A 103 10.83 7.60 -8.54
CA VAL A 103 11.63 7.37 -7.32
C VAL A 103 13.06 7.96 -7.47
N GLN A 104 13.15 9.27 -7.23
CA GLN A 104 14.14 9.92 -6.38
C GLN A 104 13.35 10.63 -5.28
N ASP A 105 13.23 10.01 -4.11
CA ASP A 105 12.85 10.72 -2.89
C ASP A 105 13.97 10.41 -1.91
N ARG A 106 14.96 11.31 -1.90
CA ARG A 106 16.04 11.31 -0.91
C ARG A 106 15.40 11.33 0.47
N GLY A 107 15.92 10.49 1.36
CA GLY A 107 15.47 10.44 2.74
C GLY A 107 15.37 11.83 3.36
N THR A 108 14.33 12.02 4.17
CA THR A 108 14.13 13.06 5.19
C THR A 108 12.74 12.76 5.78
N ARG A 109 12.51 12.62 7.08
CA ARG A 109 13.31 12.76 8.30
C ARG A 109 12.85 11.66 9.26
#